data_AF-A0AAN8Y9K7-F1
#
_entry.id   AF-A0AAN8Y9K7-F1
#
_cell.length_a   1.000
_cell.length_b   1.000
_cell.length_c   1.000
_cell.angle_alpha   90.00
_cell.angle_beta   90.00
_cell.angle_gamma   90.00
#
_symmetry.space_group_name_H-M   'P 1'
#
loop_
_entity.id
_entity.type
_entity.pdbx_description
1 polymer ?
#
loop_
_entity_poly.entity_id
_entity_poly.type
_entity_poly.pdbx_seq_one_letter_code
_entity_poly.pdbx_strand_id
1 'polypeptide(L)' 'MSQSQLLVNADMLGVEGGDLCKVWSGKFKGQCLIPYDCDETCRLEEGAIHGECDWTGTRGYACICIIGC' A
#
# COMPACT_ATOMS: atom_id res chain seq x y z
N MET A 1 6.06 14.21 -17.79
CA MET A 1 5.47 12.86 -17.68
C MET A 1 6.42 12.04 -16.84
N SER A 2 6.10 11.76 -15.58
CA SER A 2 6.94 10.85 -14.77
C SER A 2 6.12 10.31 -13.60
N GLN A 3 5.15 9.44 -13.91
CA GLN A 3 4.68 8.48 -12.91
C GLN A 3 5.64 7.29 -13.03
N SER A 4 6.50 7.11 -12.04
CA SER A 4 7.21 5.86 -11.85
C SER A 4 6.17 4.80 -11.49
N GLN A 5 5.53 4.22 -12.50
CA GLN A 5 4.80 2.96 -12.37
C GLN A 5 5.87 1.91 -12.00
N LEU A 6 5.96 1.64 -10.70
CA LEU A 6 6.55 0.41 -10.20
C LEU A 6 5.69 -0.71 -10.79
N LEU A 7 6.17 -1.33 -11.88
CA LEU A 7 5.68 -2.59 -12.42
C LEU A 7 5.97 -3.70 -11.38
N VAL A 8 5.33 -3.62 -10.21
CA VAL A 8 5.18 -4.79 -9.35
C VAL A 8 4.23 -5.69 -10.10
N ASN A 9 4.74 -6.85 -10.55
CA ASN A 9 3.99 -7.84 -11.31
C ASN A 9 2.63 -8.09 -10.62
N ALA A 10 1.56 -7.47 -11.16
CA ALA A 10 0.20 -7.55 -10.64
C ALA A 10 -0.28 -9.01 -10.54
N ASP A 11 0.32 -9.86 -11.37
CA ASP A 11 0.14 -11.31 -11.46
C ASP A 11 0.52 -12.04 -10.17
N MET A 12 1.50 -11.55 -9.40
CA MET A 12 1.92 -12.16 -8.12
C MET A 12 1.05 -11.71 -6.94
N LEU A 13 0.28 -10.62 -7.11
CA LEU A 13 -0.61 -10.07 -6.10
C LEU A 13 -2.08 -10.46 -6.34
N GLY A 14 -2.35 -11.36 -7.30
CA GLY A 14 -3.70 -11.82 -7.59
C GLY A 14 -4.58 -10.76 -8.28
N VAL A 15 -3.98 -9.72 -8.84
CA VAL A 15 -4.68 -8.73 -9.65
C VAL A 15 -4.57 -9.17 -11.10
N GLU A 16 -5.65 -9.78 -11.60
CA GLU A 16 -5.77 -10.19 -13.01
C GLU A 16 -5.71 -8.95 -13.92
N GLY A 17 -4.51 -8.56 -14.37
CA GLY A 17 -4.30 -7.56 -15.42
C GLY A 17 -4.65 -6.11 -15.08
N GLY A 18 -4.78 -5.77 -13.79
CA GLY A 18 -5.05 -4.40 -13.32
C GLY A 18 -3.78 -3.62 -12.96
N ASP A 19 -3.83 -2.30 -13.11
CA ASP A 19 -2.80 -1.40 -12.61
C ASP A 19 -2.81 -1.41 -11.08
N LEU A 20 -1.64 -1.43 -10.43
CA LEU A 20 -1.58 -1.34 -8.97
C LEU A 20 -1.44 0.12 -8.54
N CYS A 21 -2.34 0.56 -7.66
CA CYS A 21 -2.30 1.89 -7.09
C CYS A 21 -1.82 1.85 -5.63
N LYS A 22 -0.89 2.76 -5.31
CA LYS A 22 -0.49 3.04 -3.93
C LYS A 22 -1.37 4.15 -3.36
N VAL A 23 -2.09 3.85 -2.29
CA VAL A 23 -2.96 4.80 -1.58
C VAL A 23 -2.60 4.85 -0.10
N TRP A 24 -2.81 5.99 0.54
CA TRP A 24 -2.56 6.12 1.97
C TRP A 24 -3.67 5.41 2.74
N SER A 25 -3.33 4.64 3.77
CA SER A 25 -4.34 4.04 4.64
C SER A 25 -5.13 5.14 5.35
N GLY A 26 -6.46 5.07 5.28
CA GLY A 26 -7.38 5.95 5.99
C GLY A 26 -7.70 5.47 7.42
N LYS A 27 -7.42 4.20 7.73
CA LYS A 27 -7.69 3.54 9.01
C LYS A 27 -6.46 3.44 9.90
N PHE A 28 -5.28 3.23 9.34
CA PHE A 28 -4.04 3.09 10.08
C PHE A 28 -3.68 4.41 10.78
N LYS A 29 -3.35 4.35 12.07
CA LYS A 29 -3.03 5.53 12.89
C LYS A 29 -1.61 5.42 13.44
N GLY A 30 -0.91 6.55 13.42
CA GLY A 30 0.44 6.66 13.95
C GLY A 30 1.52 6.36 12.91
N GLN A 31 2.75 6.16 13.38
CA GLN A 31 3.88 5.84 12.52
C GLN A 31 3.89 4.35 12.17
N CYS A 32 4.13 4.06 10.90
CA CYS A 32 4.21 2.70 10.40
C CYS A 32 5.59 2.12 10.71
N LEU A 33 5.74 1.53 11.90
CA LEU A 33 7.00 0.92 12.35
C LEU A 33 7.01 -0.61 12.13
N ILE A 34 5.82 -1.20 12.04
CA ILE A 34 5.61 -2.63 11.86
C ILE A 34 4.83 -2.82 10.56
N PRO A 35 5.48 -3.30 9.48
CA PRO A 35 4.82 -3.52 8.20
C PRO A 35 3.64 -4.48 8.28
N TYR A 36 3.72 -5.47 9.17
CA TYR A 36 2.64 -6.44 9.39
C TYR A 36 1.33 -5.76 9.85
N ASP A 37 1.39 -4.82 10.79
CA ASP A 37 0.18 -4.13 11.27
C ASP A 37 -0.46 -3.30 10.15
N CYS A 38 0.37 -2.66 9.30
CA CYS A 38 -0.12 -1.92 8.15
C CYS A 38 -0.77 -2.84 7.10
N ASP A 39 -0.12 -3.96 6.78
CA ASP A 39 -0.63 -4.95 5.85
C ASP A 39 -1.95 -5.58 6.35
N GLU A 40 -2.04 -5.86 7.65
CA GLU A 40 -3.25 -6.36 8.29
C GLU A 40 -4.39 -5.33 8.20
N THR A 41 -4.14 -4.05 8.55
CA THR A 41 -5.15 -2.99 8.41
C THR A 41 -5.59 -2.82 6.95
N CYS A 42 -4.64 -2.75 6.01
CA CYS A 42 -4.94 -2.59 4.59
C CYS A 42 -5.80 -3.73 4.06
N ARG A 43 -5.47 -5.00 4.37
CA ARG A 43 -6.24 -6.15 3.89
C ARG A 43 -7.56 -6.34 4.62
N LEU A 44 -7.57 -6.26 5.95
CA LEU A 44 -8.74 -6.62 6.76
C LEU A 44 -9.73 -5.47 6.91
N GLU A 45 -9.27 -4.22 6.96
CA GLU A 45 -10.14 -3.06 7.21
C GLU A 45 -10.45 -2.25 5.94
N GLU A 46 -9.52 -2.22 4.98
CA GLU A 46 -9.66 -1.40 3.75
C GLU A 46 -9.91 -2.23 2.50
N GLY A 47 -9.81 -3.56 2.57
CA GLY A 47 -10.01 -4.45 1.42
C GLY A 47 -8.94 -4.30 0.35
N ALA A 48 -7.76 -3.80 0.72
CA ALA A 48 -6.60 -3.72 -0.15
C ALA A 48 -5.95 -5.10 -0.33
N ILE A 49 -5.07 -5.20 -1.31
CA ILE A 49 -4.36 -6.44 -1.64
C ILE A 49 -3.17 -6.64 -0.71
N HIS A 50 -2.48 -5.54 -0.39
CA HIS A 50 -1.30 -5.52 0.46
C HIS A 50 -1.16 -4.16 1.14
N GLY A 51 -0.42 -4.09 2.25
CA GLY A 51 0.04 -2.85 2.86
C GLY A 51 1.54 -2.85 3.11
N GLU A 52 2.19 -1.71 2.87
CA GLU A 52 3.60 -1.49 3.15
C GLU A 52 3.82 -0.20 3.94
N CYS A 53 4.84 -0.18 4.81
CA CYS A 53 5.30 1.05 5.44
C CYS A 53 6.23 1.80 4.48
N ASP A 54 5.81 3.00 4.05
CA ASP A 54 6.61 3.84 3.16
C ASP A 54 7.07 5.13 3.85
N TRP A 55 8.29 5.58 3.55
CA TRP A 55 8.85 6.78 4.17
C TRP A 55 8.33 8.03 3.47
N THR A 56 7.56 8.85 4.20
CA THR A 56 6.91 10.05 3.65
C THR A 56 7.70 11.34 3.89
N GLY A 57 8.99 11.23 4.23
CA GLY A 57 9.82 12.39 4.54
C GLY A 57 9.55 12.91 5.96
N THR A 58 9.06 14.15 6.06
CA THR A 58 8.97 14.88 7.35
C THR A 58 7.94 14.32 8.32
N ARG A 59 7.05 13.42 7.90
CA ARG A 59 6.01 12.81 8.75
C ARG A 59 6.39 11.41 9.26
N GLY A 60 7.52 10.87 8.82
CA GLY A 60 7.97 9.52 9.15
C GLY A 60 7.39 8.45 8.23
N TYR A 61 7.43 7.20 8.68
CA TYR A 61 6.81 6.09 7.97
C TYR A 61 5.29 6.17 8.05
N ALA A 62 4.62 6.11 6.90
CA ALA A 62 3.18 6.01 6.77
C ALA A 62 2.78 4.66 6.21
N CYS A 63 1.57 4.22 6.52
CA CYS A 63 1.02 3.00 5.96
C CYS A 63 0.42 3.27 4.59
N ILE A 64 0.90 2.56 3.57
CA ILE A 64 0.46 2.65 2.18
C ILE A 64 -0.21 1.32 1.81
N CYS A 65 -1.47 1.39 1.41
CA CYS A 65 -2.22 0.26 0.90
C CYS A 65 -2.07 0.15 -0.62
N ILE A 66 -1.94 -1.07 -1.13
CA ILE A 66 -1.90 -1.39 -2.55
C ILE A 66 -3.26 -1.94 -2.94
N ILE A 67 -3.95 -1.25 -3.83
CA ILE A 67 -5.26 -1.63 -4.36
C ILE A 67 -5.17 -1.87 -5.87
N GLY A 68 -6.10 -2.66 -6.38
CA GLY A 68 -6.31 -2.80 -7.82
C GLY A 68 -7.00 -1.56 -8.38
N CYS A 69 -6.43 -1.02 -9.46
CA CYS A 69 -6.98 -0.06 -10.39
C CYS A 69 -7.12 -0.74 -11.77
#